data_AF-A0A496U8F5-F1
#
_entry.id   AF-A0A496U8F5-F1
#
_cell.length_a   1.000
_cell.length_b   1.000
_cell.length_c   1.000
_cell.angle_alpha   90.00
_cell.angle_beta   90.00
_cell.angle_gamma   90.00
#
_symmetry.space_group_name_H-M   'P 1'
#
loop_
_entity.id
_entity.type
_entity.pdbx_description
1 polymer ?
#
loop_
_entity_poly.entity_id
_entity_poly.type
_entity_poly.pdbx_seq_one_letter_code
_entity_poly.pdbx_strand_id
1 'polypeptide(L)'
;MSDQRLVSIFILNNLSRGVAAGSMQATAVLADMTGFTRLTDEAMRRGEVGAEWISGVLSRAFTPFIDFVRGEGGFIAEFEGDASLAVFPGSRPELLEKSKQVLEKISRVAGEDISFSTAVSTG
;
A
#
# COMPACT_ATOMS: atom_id res chain seq x y z
N MET A 1 10.10 -17.24 3.47
CA MET A 1 9.60 -16.63 4.72
C MET A 1 9.54 -15.13 4.48
N SER A 2 8.35 -14.55 4.34
CA SER A 2 8.23 -13.10 4.18
C SER A 2 8.53 -12.43 5.51
N ASP A 3 9.47 -11.50 5.47
CA ASP A 3 9.83 -10.61 6.56
C ASP A 3 8.64 -9.66 6.86
N GLN A 4 7.80 -10.03 7.82
CA GLN A 4 6.64 -9.26 8.27
C GLN A 4 7.08 -8.16 9.24
N ARG A 5 7.77 -7.14 8.72
CA ARG A 5 8.02 -5.90 9.46
C ARG A 5 6.77 -5.03 9.46
N LEU A 6 6.16 -4.88 10.63
CA LEU A 6 5.01 -3.99 10.87
C LEU A 6 5.39 -2.51 10.83
N VAL A 7 6.66 -2.20 11.11
CA VAL A 7 7.19 -0.84 11.14
C VAL A 7 8.25 -0.73 10.05
N SER A 8 8.18 0.36 9.27
CA SER A 8 9.16 0.60 8.20
C SER A 8 10.57 0.75 8.77
N ILE A 9 11.56 0.28 8.01
CA ILE A 9 12.97 0.40 8.41
C ILE A 9 13.39 1.87 8.59
N PHE A 10 12.73 2.79 7.88
CA PHE A 10 12.93 4.23 8.04
C PHE A 10 12.64 4.69 9.47
N ILE A 11 11.47 4.32 10.02
CA ILE A 11 11.10 4.67 11.40
C ILE A 11 12.04 4.02 12.40
N LEU A 12 12.37 2.72 12.22
CA LEU A 12 13.29 2.01 13.10
C LEU A 12 14.68 2.66 13.13
N ASN A 13 15.20 3.07 11.97
CA ASN A 13 16.48 3.74 11.87
C ASN A 13 16.48 5.11 12.58
N ASN A 14 15.42 5.91 12.43
CA ASN A 14 15.32 7.20 13.11
C ASN A 14 15.17 7.05 14.63
N LEU A 15 14.36 6.10 15.10
CA LEU A 15 14.23 5.81 16.53
C LEU A 15 15.55 5.34 17.14
N SER A 16 16.32 4.50 16.44
CA SER A 16 17.65 4.07 16.90
C SER A 16 18.65 5.23 17.07
N ARG A 17 18.41 6.34 16.38
CA ARG A 17 19.20 7.58 16.46
C ARG A 17 18.64 8.58 17.48
N GLY A 18 17.61 8.21 18.24
CA GLY A 18 16.93 9.09 19.18
C GLY A 18 16.03 10.15 18.53
N VAL A 19 15.72 10.01 17.23
CA VAL A 19 14.86 10.93 16.49
C VAL A 19 13.44 10.38 16.46
N ALA A 20 12.55 10.97 17.26
CA ALA A 20 11.14 10.57 17.34
C ALA A 20 10.20 11.41 16.45
N ALA A 21 10.66 12.55 15.92
CA ALA A 21 9.90 13.45 15.06
C ALA A 21 10.82 14.25 14.13
N GLY A 22 10.27 14.76 13.03
CA GLY A 22 10.99 15.60 12.07
C GLY A 22 10.18 15.91 10.82
N SER A 23 10.84 16.51 9.83
CA SER A 23 10.29 16.74 8.49
C SER A 23 11.22 16.16 7.43
N MET A 24 10.65 15.78 6.29
CA MET A 24 11.39 15.31 5.12
C MET A 24 10.69 15.76 3.85
N GLN A 25 11.46 16.02 2.79
CA GLN A 25 10.88 16.09 1.45
C GLN A 25 10.48 14.68 1.01
N ALA A 26 9.31 14.56 0.41
CA ALA A 26 8.78 13.28 0.04
C ALA A 26 7.80 13.38 -1.13
N THR A 27 7.71 12.27 -1.86
CA THR A 27 6.62 12.00 -2.78
C THR A 27 5.72 10.97 -2.13
N ALA A 28 4.45 11.31 -1.93
CA ALA A 28 3.48 10.43 -1.29
C ALA A 28 2.43 9.97 -2.31
N VAL A 29 2.11 8.68 -2.26
CA VAL A 29 1.05 8.06 -3.07
C VAL A 29 0.09 7.36 -2.12
N LEU A 30 -1.15 7.84 -2.08
CA LEU A 30 -2.26 7.11 -1.47
C LEU A 30 -2.82 6.18 -2.53
N ALA A 31 -2.81 4.87 -2.29
CA ALA A 31 -3.45 3.87 -3.14
C ALA A 31 -4.66 3.31 -2.40
N ASP A 32 -5.84 3.60 -2.91
CA ASP A 32 -7.13 3.26 -2.30
C ASP A 32 -7.90 2.29 -3.19
N MET A 33 -8.26 1.14 -2.63
CA MET A 33 -8.89 0.03 -3.34
C MET A 33 -10.40 0.27 -3.49
N THR A 34 -10.84 0.55 -4.71
CA THR A 34 -12.27 0.65 -5.00
C THR A 34 -12.92 -0.72 -5.05
N GLY A 35 -14.12 -0.84 -4.48
CA GLY A 35 -14.92 -2.07 -4.47
C GLY A 35 -14.76 -2.93 -3.21
N PHE A 36 -13.94 -2.50 -2.25
CA PHE A 36 -13.69 -3.24 -1.01
C PHE A 36 -14.94 -3.48 -0.16
N THR A 37 -15.82 -2.48 0.00
CA THR A 37 -17.08 -2.64 0.77
C THR A 37 -17.90 -3.84 0.27
N ARG A 38 -18.02 -4.01 -1.05
CA ARG A 38 -18.74 -5.15 -1.65
C ARG A 38 -18.05 -6.46 -1.31
N LEU A 39 -16.72 -6.49 -1.37
CA LEU A 39 -15.93 -7.68 -1.05
C LEU A 39 -16.05 -8.02 0.45
N THR A 40 -16.05 -7.03 1.34
CA THR A 40 -16.24 -7.27 2.78
C THR A 40 -17.64 -7.78 3.09
N ASP A 41 -18.68 -7.26 2.43
CA ASP A 41 -20.06 -7.77 2.57
C ASP A 41 -20.18 -9.21 2.09
N GLU A 42 -19.49 -9.57 1.01
CA GLU A 42 -19.43 -10.94 0.50
C GLU A 42 -18.65 -11.87 1.44
N ALA A 43 -17.54 -11.41 2.01
CA ALA A 43 -16.79 -12.13 3.02
C ALA A 43 -17.66 -12.41 4.27
N MET A 44 -18.39 -11.41 4.77
CA MET A 44 -19.27 -11.59 5.93
C MET A 44 -20.34 -12.66 5.71
N ARG A 45 -20.91 -12.74 4.50
CA ARG A 45 -21.87 -13.80 4.14
C ARG A 45 -21.27 -15.21 4.10
N ARG A 46 -19.96 -15.32 3.93
CA ARG A 46 -19.22 -16.60 3.88
C ARG A 46 -18.73 -17.08 5.26
N GLY A 47 -19.01 -16.34 6.34
CA GLY A 47 -18.60 -16.71 7.70
C GLY A 47 -17.07 -16.75 7.88
N GLU A 48 -16.55 -17.72 8.63
CA GLU A 48 -15.10 -17.84 8.91
C GLU A 48 -14.24 -17.92 7.64
N VAL A 49 -14.73 -18.60 6.61
CA VAL A 49 -14.02 -18.74 5.31
C VAL A 49 -13.93 -17.41 4.56
N GLY A 50 -14.83 -16.47 4.85
CA GLY A 50 -14.83 -15.14 4.24
C GLY A 50 -13.62 -14.30 4.65
N ALA A 51 -13.19 -14.39 5.91
CA ALA A 51 -12.03 -13.65 6.42
C ALA A 51 -10.72 -14.06 5.73
N GLU A 52 -10.52 -15.37 5.52
CA GLU A 52 -9.37 -15.89 4.79
C GLU A 52 -9.41 -15.48 3.32
N TRP A 53 -10.59 -15.54 2.70
CA TRP A 53 -10.77 -15.13 1.31
C TRP A 53 -10.44 -13.65 1.10
N ILE A 54 -10.97 -12.74 1.93
CA ILE A 54 -10.70 -11.30 1.80
C ILE A 54 -9.23 -10.98 2.10
N SER A 55 -8.62 -11.65 3.08
CA SER A 55 -7.19 -11.54 3.34
C SER A 55 -6.35 -11.95 2.12
N GLY A 56 -6.76 -13.01 1.43
CA GLY A 56 -6.13 -13.44 0.17
C GLY A 56 -6.30 -12.41 -0.96
N VAL A 57 -7.47 -11.78 -1.08
CA VAL A 57 -7.70 -10.70 -2.06
C VAL A 57 -6.79 -9.50 -1.78
N LEU A 58 -6.78 -9.01 -0.54
CA LEU A 58 -5.89 -7.91 -0.11
C LEU A 58 -4.43 -8.25 -0.37
N SER A 59 -4.00 -9.47 -0.03
CA SER A 59 -2.62 -9.91 -0.25
C SER A 59 -2.25 -9.91 -1.73
N ARG A 60 -3.11 -10.43 -2.62
CA ARG A 60 -2.86 -10.42 -4.08
C ARG A 60 -2.81 -9.01 -4.66
N ALA A 61 -3.63 -8.11 -4.12
CA ALA A 61 -3.69 -6.73 -4.60
C ALA A 61 -2.52 -5.88 -4.09
N PHE A 62 -2.21 -5.93 -2.79
CA PHE A 62 -1.20 -5.05 -2.19
C PHE A 62 0.22 -5.58 -2.24
N THR A 63 0.46 -6.90 -2.23
CA THR A 63 1.84 -7.43 -2.24
C THR A 63 2.68 -6.91 -3.41
N PRO A 64 2.19 -6.92 -4.66
CA PRO A 64 2.96 -6.40 -5.79
C PRO A 64 3.23 -4.89 -5.68
N PHE A 65 2.27 -4.14 -5.11
CA PHE A 65 2.44 -2.70 -4.88
C PHE A 65 3.48 -2.42 -3.79
N ILE A 66 3.45 -3.17 -2.68
CA ILE A 66 4.44 -3.09 -1.59
C ILE A 66 5.84 -3.41 -2.12
N ASP A 67 5.98 -4.45 -2.94
CA ASP A 67 7.25 -4.84 -3.53
C ASP A 67 7.79 -3.76 -4.48
N PHE A 68 6.92 -3.15 -5.29
CA PHE A 68 7.27 -1.99 -6.12
C PHE A 68 7.75 -0.81 -5.27
N VAL A 69 7.00 -0.43 -4.22
CA VAL A 69 7.34 0.68 -3.33
C VAL A 69 8.72 0.46 -2.70
N ARG A 70 8.97 -0.76 -2.18
CA ARG A 70 10.26 -1.14 -1.59
C ARG A 70 11.38 -1.13 -2.64
N GLY A 71 11.13 -1.62 -3.85
CA GLY A 71 12.09 -1.65 -4.94
C GLY A 71 12.54 -0.26 -5.41
N GLU A 72 11.67 0.73 -5.31
CA GLU A 72 11.98 2.14 -5.62
C GLU A 72 12.54 2.91 -4.40
N GLY A 73 12.83 2.23 -3.28
CA GLY A 73 13.40 2.83 -2.07
C GLY A 73 12.39 3.56 -1.18
N GLY A 74 11.10 3.37 -1.43
CA GLY A 74 10.02 3.85 -0.58
C GLY A 74 9.64 2.87 0.53
N PHE A 75 8.65 3.26 1.31
CA PHE A 75 8.04 2.42 2.33
C PHE A 75 6.54 2.70 2.45
N ILE A 76 5.77 1.73 2.96
CA ILE A 76 4.39 1.96 3.36
C ILE A 76 4.40 2.59 4.75
N ALA A 77 3.83 3.79 4.86
CA ALA A 77 3.69 4.51 6.12
C ALA A 77 2.48 4.03 6.91
N GLU A 78 1.38 3.71 6.22
CA GLU A 78 0.11 3.35 6.84
C GLU A 78 -0.74 2.46 5.93
N PHE A 79 -1.56 1.61 6.57
CA PHE A 79 -2.69 0.91 5.96
C PHE A 79 -3.95 1.31 6.71
N GLU A 80 -4.96 1.80 6.00
CA GLU A 80 -6.29 2.08 6.54
C GLU A 80 -7.30 1.20 5.81
N GLY A 81 -7.52 -0.01 6.33
CA GLY A 81 -8.41 -0.99 5.70
C GLY A 81 -7.95 -1.38 4.29
N ASP A 82 -8.55 -0.73 3.30
CA ASP A 82 -8.39 -0.91 1.86
C ASP A 82 -7.61 0.21 1.17
N ALA A 83 -7.08 1.15 1.95
CA ALA A 83 -6.14 2.15 1.51
C ALA A 83 -4.73 1.91 2.07
N SER A 84 -3.72 2.32 1.32
CA SER A 84 -2.32 2.32 1.74
C SER A 84 -1.61 3.60 1.35
N LEU A 85 -0.82 4.15 2.28
CA LEU A 85 -0.01 5.34 2.05
C LEU A 85 1.46 4.93 1.81
N ALA A 86 1.91 5.06 0.57
CA ALA A 86 3.31 4.89 0.20
C ALA A 86 4.06 6.22 0.26
N VAL A 87 5.24 6.20 0.85
CA VAL A 87 6.12 7.37 0.98
C VAL A 87 7.47 7.05 0.35
N PHE A 88 7.87 7.91 -0.59
CA PHE A 88 9.18 7.89 -1.23
C PHE A 88 10.00 9.08 -0.75
N PRO A 89 11.14 8.86 -0.06
CA PRO A 89 12.02 9.95 0.33
C PRO A 89 12.54 10.75 -0.87
N GLY A 90 12.48 12.08 -0.73
CA GLY A 90 12.89 13.04 -1.77
C GLY A 90 11.77 13.45 -2.73
N SER A 91 12.04 14.48 -3.52
CA SER A 91 11.16 14.93 -4.61
C SER A 91 11.38 14.03 -5.83
N ARG A 92 10.44 13.10 -6.05
CA ARG A 92 10.47 12.06 -7.08
C ARG A 92 9.13 11.97 -7.82
N PRO A 93 8.70 13.04 -8.52
CA PRO A 93 7.40 13.08 -9.19
C PRO A 93 7.22 11.99 -10.25
N GLU A 94 8.30 11.43 -10.79
CA GLU A 94 8.26 10.29 -11.72
C GLU A 94 7.66 9.02 -11.10
N LEU A 95 7.76 8.86 -9.78
CA LEU A 95 7.21 7.70 -9.07
C LEU A 95 5.69 7.73 -9.00
N LEU A 96 5.07 8.90 -9.19
CA LEU A 96 3.62 9.04 -9.23
C LEU A 96 3.04 8.28 -10.41
N GLU A 97 3.59 8.53 -11.59
CA GLU A 97 3.14 7.93 -12.83
C GLU A 97 3.46 6.43 -12.86
N LYS A 98 4.65 6.03 -12.39
CA LYS A 98 4.98 4.61 -12.23
C LYS A 98 4.04 3.89 -11.27
N SER A 99 3.69 4.52 -10.14
CA SER A 99 2.77 3.93 -9.15
C SER A 99 1.39 3.70 -9.77
N LYS A 100 0.85 4.67 -10.51
CA LYS A 100 -0.42 4.53 -11.23
C LYS A 100 -0.38 3.35 -12.20
N GLN A 101 0.67 3.26 -13.02
CA GLN A 101 0.82 2.16 -13.99
C GLN A 101 0.91 0.78 -13.32
N VAL A 102 1.57 0.69 -12.16
CA VAL A 102 1.63 -0.55 -11.37
C VAL A 102 0.25 -0.91 -10.81
N LEU A 103 -0.46 0.04 -10.21
CA LEU A 103 -1.79 -0.17 -9.64
C LEU A 103 -2.84 -0.55 -10.70
N GLU A 104 -2.79 0.07 -11.88
CA GLU A 104 -3.62 -0.31 -13.03
C GLU A 104 -3.34 -1.75 -13.50
N LYS A 105 -2.06 -2.16 -13.52
CA LYS A 105 -1.70 -3.55 -13.86
C LYS A 105 -2.21 -4.54 -12.82
N ILE A 106 -2.07 -4.21 -11.53
CA ILE A 106 -2.58 -5.03 -10.42
C ILE A 106 -4.09 -5.21 -10.54
N SER A 107 -4.81 -4.14 -10.87
CA SER A 107 -6.27 -4.16 -11.04
C SER A 107 -6.71 -5.19 -12.09
N ARG A 108 -5.91 -5.39 -13.14
CA ARG A 108 -6.19 -6.39 -14.21
C ARG A 108 -5.89 -7.84 -13.80
N VAL A 109 -5.06 -8.05 -12.78
CA VAL A 109 -4.57 -9.37 -12.37
C VAL A 109 -5.31 -9.89 -11.13
N ALA A 110 -5.91 -9.01 -10.33
CA ALA A 110 -6.59 -9.38 -9.09
C ALA A 110 -7.83 -10.29 -9.31
N GLY A 111 -8.36 -10.40 -10.55
CA GLY A 111 -9.43 -11.32 -10.94
C GLY A 111 -10.83 -10.95 -10.43
N GLU A 112 -10.92 -9.96 -9.55
CA GLU A 112 -12.13 -9.34 -9.03
C GLU A 112 -12.27 -7.92 -9.63
N ASP A 113 -13.48 -7.35 -9.68
CA ASP A 113 -13.73 -5.94 -10.04
C ASP A 113 -13.14 -5.01 -8.96
N ILE A 114 -11.81 -4.93 -8.94
CA ILE A 114 -11.01 -4.10 -8.05
C ILE A 114 -10.23 -3.13 -8.93
N SER A 115 -10.35 -1.84 -8.61
CA SER A 115 -9.50 -0.79 -9.17
C SER A 115 -8.88 0.01 -8.04
N PHE A 116 -7.93 0.88 -8.39
CA PHE A 116 -7.31 1.77 -7.43
C PHE A 116 -7.53 3.22 -7.82
N SER A 117 -7.88 4.05 -6.83
CA SER A 117 -7.75 5.49 -6.93
C SER A 117 -6.39 5.91 -6.35
N THR A 118 -5.82 7.00 -6.89
CA THR A 118 -4.54 7.54 -6.40
C THR A 118 -4.65 9.01 -6.06
N ALA A 119 -4.29 9.39 -4.83
CA ALA A 119 -4.05 10.77 -4.43
C ALA A 119 -2.56 11.00 -4.22
N VAL A 120 -2.10 12.21 -4.52
CA VAL A 120 -0.67 12.53 -4.60
C VAL A 120 -0.38 13.83 -3.89
N SER A 121 0.72 13.85 -3.13
CA SER A 121 1.32 15.07 -2.60
C SER A 121 2.83 15.07 -2.82
N THR A 122 3.37 16.23 -3.20
CA THR A 122 4.80 16.53 -3.24
C THR A 122 5.06 17.68 -2.28
N GLY A 123 5.90 17.45 -1.27
CA GLY A 123 6.25 18.45 -0.25
C GLY A 123 7.72 18.37 0.15
#